data_AF-A0A915CH61-F1
#
_entry.id   AF-A0A915CH61-F1
#
_cell.length_a   1.000
_cell.length_b   1.000
_cell.length_c   1.000
_cell.angle_alpha   90.00
_cell.angle_beta   90.00
_cell.angle_gamma   90.00
#
_symmetry.space_group_name_H-M   'P 1'
#
loop_
_entity.id
_entity.type
_entity.pdbx_description
1 polymer ?
#
loop_
_entity_poly.entity_id
_entity_poly.type
_entity_poly.pdbx_seq_one_letter_code
_entity_poly.pdbx_strand_id
1 'polypeptide(L)'
;LRALIENTSIRFSLQMISMHVAFDLAEQDERLPSIILFNAFLAGFASILSTIILIPSIQNCILMAWATLSINIGVIALLSICRTRLDIISAIILLLSIGYSVDFSSHLL
;
A
#
# COMPACT_ATOMS: atom_id res chain seq x y z
N LEU A 1 23.20 14.20 -17.22
CA LEU A 1 23.74 14.41 -15.85
C LEU A 1 24.14 13.08 -15.18
N ARG A 2 23.23 12.11 -14.97
CA ARG A 2 23.55 10.77 -14.42
C ARG A 2 24.72 10.08 -15.12
N ALA A 3 24.72 10.03 -16.46
CA ALA A 3 25.80 9.42 -17.25
C ALA A 3 27.17 10.10 -17.10
N LEU A 4 27.21 11.40 -16.80
CA LEU A 4 28.46 12.14 -16.54
C LEU A 4 29.01 11.84 -15.13
N ILE A 5 28.11 11.70 -14.15
CA ILE A 5 28.42 11.35 -12.76
C ILE A 5 28.93 9.91 -12.67
N GLU A 6 28.31 8.98 -13.41
CA GLU A 6 28.72 7.58 -13.46
C GLU A 6 30.11 7.42 -14.07
N ASN A 7 30.40 8.14 -15.15
CA ASN A 7 31.70 8.08 -15.84
C ASN A 7 32.85 8.70 -14.99
N THR A 8 32.55 9.68 -14.14
CA THR A 8 33.54 10.25 -13.19
C THR A 8 33.70 9.41 -11.93
N SER A 9 32.63 8.73 -11.47
CA SER A 9 32.69 7.82 -10.33
C SER A 9 33.59 6.61 -10.61
N ILE A 10 33.48 6.02 -11.81
CA ILE A 10 34.31 4.89 -12.25
C ILE A 10 35.79 5.30 -12.38
N ARG A 11 36.07 6.55 -12.79
CA ARG A 11 37.44 7.04 -12.97
C ARG A 11 38.18 7.38 -11.69
N PHE A 12 37.48 7.79 -10.63
CA PHE A 12 38.11 8.31 -9.41
C PHE A 12 37.82 7.49 -8.14
N SER A 13 37.12 6.35 -8.26
CA SER A 13 36.69 5.52 -7.12
C SER A 13 35.90 6.29 -6.05
N LEU A 14 35.29 7.41 -6.44
CA LEU A 14 34.53 8.31 -5.58
C LEU A 14 33.04 8.15 -5.88
N GLN A 15 32.26 7.84 -4.85
CA GLN A 15 30.81 7.79 -4.95
C GLN A 15 30.25 9.22 -4.85
N MET A 16 30.02 9.85 -6.01
CA MET A 16 29.36 11.16 -6.07
C MET A 16 27.84 10.98 -6.01
N ILE A 17 27.23 11.48 -4.93
CA ILE A 17 25.78 11.50 -4.75
C ILE A 17 25.27 12.91 -5.08
N SER A 18 24.33 13.01 -6.01
CA SER A 18 23.68 14.27 -6.36
C SER A 18 22.64 14.63 -5.30
N MET A 19 22.97 15.54 -4.37
CA MET A 19 22.05 15.97 -3.32
C MET A 19 21.14 17.10 -3.82
N HIS A 20 19.89 16.76 -4.14
CA HIS A 20 18.83 17.74 -4.40
C HIS A 20 17.53 17.23 -3.80
N VAL A 21 16.79 18.09 -3.08
CA VAL A 21 15.56 17.70 -2.34
C VAL A 21 14.52 17.02 -3.24
N ALA A 22 14.45 17.40 -4.52
CA ALA A 22 13.53 16.77 -5.47
C ALA A 22 13.90 15.32 -5.85
N PHE A 23 15.15 14.89 -5.64
CA PHE A 23 15.54 13.50 -5.96
C PHE A 23 14.90 12.50 -5.00
N ASP A 24 14.83 12.80 -3.71
CA ASP A 24 14.21 11.91 -2.71
C ASP A 24 12.71 11.71 -2.99
N LEU A 25 12.02 12.80 -3.34
CA LEU A 25 10.60 12.78 -3.72
C LEU A 25 10.36 11.97 -4.99
N ALA A 26 11.22 12.13 -6.01
CA ALA A 26 11.10 11.41 -7.28
C ALA A 26 11.41 9.91 -7.13
N GLU A 27 12.41 9.56 -6.32
CA GLU A 27 12.74 8.15 -6.04
C GLU A 27 11.64 7.45 -5.23
N GLN A 28 10.97 8.17 -4.32
CA GLN A 28 9.77 7.67 -3.65
C GLN A 28 8.62 7.44 -4.63
N ASP A 29 8.30 8.40 -5.52
CA ASP A 29 7.16 8.30 -6.45
C ASP A 29 7.29 7.07 -7.37
N GLU A 30 8.51 6.75 -7.82
CA GLU A 30 8.76 5.59 -8.70
C GLU A 30 8.51 4.24 -8.01
N ARG A 31 8.81 4.12 -6.71
CA ARG A 31 8.63 2.88 -5.95
C ARG A 31 7.30 2.78 -5.20
N LEU A 32 6.63 3.90 -5.00
CA LEU A 32 5.38 4.03 -4.27
C LEU A 32 4.28 3.05 -4.72
N PRO A 33 3.90 2.93 -6.00
CA PRO A 33 2.73 2.14 -6.37
C PRO A 33 2.89 0.64 -6.07
N SER A 34 4.09 0.08 -6.25
CA SER A 34 4.36 -1.33 -5.94
C SER A 34 4.36 -1.60 -4.44
N ILE A 35 4.95 -0.69 -3.66
CA ILE A 35 4.96 -0.77 -2.19
C ILE A 35 3.52 -0.66 -1.63
N ILE A 36 2.70 0.23 -2.20
CA ILE A 36 1.30 0.41 -1.78
C ILE A 36 0.51 -0.88 -1.99
N LEU A 37 0.60 -1.48 -3.19
CA LEU A 37 -0.12 -2.72 -3.49
C LEU A 37 0.32 -3.87 -2.58
N PHE A 38 1.62 -3.99 -2.35
CA PHE A 38 2.16 -5.03 -1.46
C PHE A 38 1.69 -4.83 -0.01
N ASN A 39 1.76 -3.61 0.51
CA ASN A 39 1.32 -3.31 1.88
C ASN A 39 -0.19 -3.49 2.05
N ALA A 40 -0.99 -3.08 1.05
CA ALA A 40 -2.43 -3.28 1.07
C ALA A 40 -2.79 -4.78 1.09
N PHE A 41 -2.09 -5.59 0.30
CA PHE A 41 -2.25 -7.04 0.31
C PHE A 41 -1.86 -7.65 1.66
N LEU A 42 -0.71 -7.26 2.21
CA LEU A 42 -0.22 -7.77 3.49
C LEU A 42 -1.15 -7.38 4.65
N ALA A 43 -1.65 -6.14 4.66
CA ALA A 43 -2.60 -5.66 5.65
C ALA A 43 -3.95 -6.40 5.53
N GLY A 44 -4.49 -6.54 4.32
CA GLY A 44 -5.72 -7.28 4.10
C GLY A 44 -5.61 -8.75 4.54
N PHE A 45 -4.49 -9.40 4.26
CA PHE A 45 -4.22 -10.76 4.71
C PHE A 45 -4.11 -10.86 6.24
N ALA A 46 -3.37 -9.94 6.87
CA ALA A 46 -3.25 -9.89 8.32
C ALA A 46 -4.60 -9.65 9.02
N SER A 47 -5.43 -8.77 8.46
CA SER A 47 -6.79 -8.52 8.92
C SER A 47 -7.66 -9.77 8.89
N ILE A 48 -7.69 -10.49 7.77
CA ILE A 48 -8.46 -11.74 7.65
C ILE A 48 -7.97 -12.79 8.64
N LEU A 49 -6.65 -12.93 8.80
CA LEU A 49 -6.06 -13.87 9.75
C LEU A 49 -6.44 -13.51 11.20
N SER A 50 -6.41 -12.22 11.55
CA SER A 50 -6.84 -11.74 12.86
C SER A 50 -8.32 -12.05 13.12
N THR A 51 -9.20 -11.85 12.13
CA THR A 51 -10.63 -12.19 12.25
C THR A 51 -10.85 -13.70 12.45
N ILE A 52 -10.10 -14.56 11.76
CA ILE A 52 -10.16 -16.02 11.94
C ILE A 52 -9.77 -16.42 13.37
N ILE A 53 -8.72 -15.81 13.92
CA ILE A 53 -8.22 -16.12 15.25
C ILE A 53 -9.20 -15.64 16.33
N LEU A 54 -9.83 -14.49 16.13
CA LEU A 54 -10.65 -13.84 17.16
C LEU A 54 -12.09 -14.36 17.22
N ILE A 55 -12.68 -14.75 16.08
CA ILE A 55 -14.10 -15.14 15.99
C ILE A 55 -14.23 -16.67 16.05
N PRO A 56 -14.97 -17.24 17.03
CA PRO A 56 -15.08 -18.69 17.20
C PRO A 56 -15.98 -19.39 16.17
N SER A 57 -16.74 -18.64 15.34
CA SER A 57 -17.63 -19.17 14.30
C SER A 57 -17.02 -19.02 12.90
N ILE A 58 -16.78 -20.16 12.23
CA ILE A 58 -16.23 -20.21 10.86
C ILE A 58 -17.18 -19.56 9.85
N GLN A 59 -18.50 -19.72 10.01
CA GLN A 59 -19.49 -19.14 9.09
C GLN A 59 -19.44 -17.61 9.11
N ASN A 60 -19.41 -17.02 10.31
CA ASN A 60 -19.30 -15.57 10.47
C ASN A 60 -17.95 -15.08 9.94
N CYS A 61 -16.88 -15.85 10.16
CA CYS A 61 -15.56 -15.49 9.65
C CYS A 61 -15.51 -15.40 8.11
N ILE A 62 -16.11 -16.36 7.39
CA ILE A 62 -16.15 -16.33 5.92
C ILE A 62 -16.96 -15.11 5.43
N LEU A 63 -18.09 -14.80 6.08
CA LEU A 63 -18.90 -13.62 5.76
C LEU A 63 -18.13 -12.31 6.00
N MET A 64 -17.40 -12.21 7.13
CA MET A 64 -16.54 -11.09 7.45
C MET A 64 -15.42 -10.89 6.43
N ALA A 65 -14.73 -11.98 6.07
CA ALA A 65 -13.66 -11.96 5.09
C ALA A 65 -14.18 -11.53 3.71
N TRP A 66 -15.36 -12.02 3.32
CA TRP A 66 -16.02 -11.63 2.07
C TRP A 66 -16.42 -10.15 2.07
N ALA A 67 -17.05 -9.67 3.15
CA ALA A 67 -17.42 -8.27 3.31
C ALA A 67 -16.18 -7.36 3.26
N THR A 68 -15.11 -7.75 3.96
CA THR A 68 -13.86 -7.01 4.01
C THR A 68 -13.18 -6.95 2.65
N LEU A 69 -13.12 -8.07 1.92
CA LEU A 69 -12.58 -8.08 0.56
C LEU A 69 -13.42 -7.20 -0.38
N SER A 70 -14.75 -7.29 -0.31
CA SER A 70 -15.65 -6.51 -1.15
C SER A 70 -15.48 -5.00 -0.94
N ILE A 71 -15.39 -4.54 0.31
CA ILE A 71 -15.20 -3.12 0.63
C ILE A 71 -13.85 -2.63 0.08
N ASN A 72 -12.77 -3.38 0.32
CA ASN A 72 -11.44 -3.00 -0.14
C ASN A 72 -11.32 -2.99 -1.68
N ILE A 73 -11.92 -3.96 -2.37
CA ILE A 73 -12.00 -3.96 -3.84
C ILE A 73 -12.78 -2.72 -4.33
N GLY A 74 -13.88 -2.36 -3.66
CA GLY A 74 -14.65 -1.16 -3.96
C GLY A 74 -13.82 0.13 -3.85
N VAL A 75 -13.01 0.25 -2.80
CA VAL A 75 -12.12 1.42 -2.63
C VAL A 75 -11.04 1.47 -3.71
N ILE A 76 -10.42 0.35 -4.06
CA ILE A 76 -9.43 0.28 -5.16
C ILE A 76 -10.09 0.65 -6.50
N ALA A 77 -11.31 0.14 -6.76
CA ALA A 77 -12.06 0.47 -7.97
C ALA A 77 -12.40 1.97 -8.04
N LEU A 78 -12.83 2.57 -6.93
CA LEU A 78 -13.10 4.01 -6.87
C LEU A 78 -11.83 4.84 -7.10
N LEU A 79 -10.69 4.46 -6.52
CA LEU A 79 -9.41 5.12 -6.77
C LEU A 79 -9.00 5.03 -8.24
N SER A 80 -9.25 3.89 -8.89
CA SER A 80 -8.99 3.68 -10.31
C SER A 80 -9.90 4.54 -11.20
N ILE A 81 -11.20 4.59 -10.91
CA ILE A 81 -12.20 5.38 -11.66
C ILE A 81 -11.95 6.88 -11.49
N CYS A 82 -11.59 7.32 -10.29
CA CYS A 82 -11.25 8.72 -10.00
C CYS A 82 -9.91 9.16 -10.60
N ARG A 83 -9.20 8.29 -11.33
CA ARG A 83 -7.84 8.52 -11.87
C ARG A 83 -6.88 9.10 -10.83
N THR A 84 -7.02 8.66 -9.58
CA THR A 84 -6.18 9.13 -8.49
C THR A 84 -4.78 8.54 -8.68
N ARG A 85 -3.74 9.39 -8.60
CA ARG A 85 -2.36 8.90 -8.54
C ARG A 85 -2.18 8.11 -7.25
N LEU A 86 -1.52 6.95 -7.35
CA LEU A 86 -1.20 6.10 -6.19
C LEU A 86 -0.04 6.71 -5.39
N ASP A 87 -0.35 7.79 -4.68
CA ASP A 87 0.58 8.53 -3.83
C ASP A 87 0.49 8.02 -2.38
N ILE A 88 1.41 8.48 -1.51
CA ILE A 88 1.47 8.12 -0.09
C ILE A 88 0.15 8.39 0.65
N ILE A 89 -0.59 9.43 0.25
CA ILE A 89 -1.89 9.78 0.85
C ILE A 89 -2.94 8.72 0.51
N SER A 90 -3.00 8.30 -0.76
CA SER A 90 -3.91 7.22 -1.19
C SER A 90 -3.59 5.90 -0.51
N ALA A 91 -2.30 5.63 -0.23
CA ALA A 91 -1.85 4.47 0.53
C ALA A 91 -2.41 4.47 1.96
N ILE A 92 -2.32 5.61 2.65
CA ILE A 92 -2.84 5.77 4.00
C ILE A 92 -4.36 5.56 4.00
N ILE A 93 -5.07 6.13 3.02
CA ILE A 93 -6.52 5.95 2.88
C ILE A 93 -6.89 4.48 2.65
N LEU A 94 -6.12 3.76 1.82
CA LEU A 94 -6.32 2.32 1.59
C LEU A 94 -6.12 1.52 2.87
N LEU A 95 -5.02 1.75 3.59
CA LEU A 95 -4.74 1.05 4.85
C LEU A 95 -5.80 1.35 5.92
N LEU A 96 -6.24 2.61 6.00
CA LEU A 96 -7.29 3.04 6.91
C LEU A 96 -8.63 2.37 6.56
N SER A 97 -8.96 2.26 5.27
CA SER A 97 -10.15 1.55 4.78
C SER A 97 -10.15 0.09 5.21
N ILE A 98 -9.00 -0.60 5.15
CA ILE A 98 -8.89 -2.00 5.59
C ILE A 98 -9.26 -2.12 7.07
N GLY A 99 -8.70 -1.25 7.92
CA GLY A 99 -9.00 -1.23 9.36
C GLY A 99 -10.47 -0.96 9.65
N TYR A 100 -11.05 0.09 9.06
CA TYR A 100 -12.47 0.41 9.24
C TYR A 100 -13.40 -0.67 8.71
N SER A 101 -13.04 -1.34 7.62
CA SER A 101 -13.84 -2.41 7.06
C SER A 101 -13.98 -3.59 8.02
N VAL A 102 -12.89 -3.95 8.71
CA VAL A 102 -12.92 -5.04 9.71
C VAL A 102 -13.73 -4.64 10.91
N ASP A 103 -13.53 -3.42 11.42
CA ASP A 103 -14.25 -2.88 12.57
C ASP A 103 -15.77 -2.86 12.31
N PHE A 104 -16.19 -2.29 11.18
CA PHE A 104 -17.59 -2.25 10.76
C PHE A 104 -18.21 -3.63 10.60
N SER A 105 -17.47 -4.56 9.98
CA SER A 105 -17.98 -5.92 9.80
C SER A 105 -18.12 -6.61 11.16
N SER A 106 -17.13 -6.47 12.05
CA SER A 106 -17.11 -7.04 13.42
C SER A 106 -18.24 -6.55 14.33
N HIS A 107 -18.73 -5.33 14.09
CA HIS A 107 -19.87 -4.79 14.83
C HIS A 107 -21.23 -5.26 14.30
N LEU A 108 -21.31 -5.65 13.03
CA LEU A 108 -22.56 -6.06 12.38
C LEU A 108 -22.85 -7.57 12.46
N LEU A 109 -21.83 -8.42 12.59
CA LEU A 109 -21.88 -9.88 12.47
C LEU A 109 -21.36 -10.56 13.73
#